data_AF-A0A9D7MJJ5-F1
#
_entry.id   AF-A0A9D7MJJ5-F1
#
_cell.length_a   1.000
_cell.length_b   1.000
_cell.length_c   1.000
_cell.angle_alpha   90.00
_cell.angle_beta   90.00
_cell.angle_gamma   90.00
#
_symmetry.space_group_name_H-M   'P 1'
#
loop_
_entity.id
_entity.type
_entity.pdbx_description
1 polymer ?
#
loop_
_entity_poly.entity_id
_entity_poly.type
_entity_poly.pdbx_seq_one_letter_code
_entity_poly.pdbx_strand_id
1 'polypeptide(L)'
;MKDIEIQTWKQLELIKWDALVIGNGASISIHEEFAYTSLHDIAHSRGLLPTSKPIFSILGTTDFEHVLLACWYAQQVNEALRSNTNDVDVAYKEVRSALIQAVNVVHPACAKVDTQLKLIGEFACQFNIIASLNYDLTLYWAIMQYNSKHPYSFKDAFIKGEFDADWREYLSKPYNGAKGASMVFYPHGNLAIARRINHGEVKISSSQPIGGDLLEVIVSHWESGEYMPVFVSEGAA
;
A
#
# COMPACT_ATOMS: atom_id res chain seq x y z
N MET A 1 -16.28 19.97 24.82
CA MET A 1 -16.24 18.70 24.07
C MET A 1 -16.57 17.60 25.06
N LYS A 2 -17.43 16.63 24.71
CA LYS A 2 -17.52 15.39 25.51
C LYS A 2 -16.22 14.64 25.30
N ASP A 3 -15.55 14.24 26.37
CA ASP A 3 -14.41 13.34 26.27
C ASP A 3 -14.88 12.04 25.61
N ILE A 4 -14.25 11.70 24.48
CA ILE A 4 -14.50 10.44 23.79
C ILE A 4 -13.68 9.39 24.52
N GLU A 5 -14.35 8.51 25.27
CA GLU A 5 -13.72 7.38 25.93
C GLU A 5 -13.43 6.28 24.89
N ILE A 6 -12.16 5.96 24.69
CA ILE A 6 -11.73 4.85 23.83
C ILE A 6 -11.91 3.54 24.60
N GLN A 7 -12.87 2.72 24.16
CA GLN A 7 -13.12 1.41 24.76
C GLN A 7 -12.03 0.40 24.39
N THR A 8 -11.75 -0.52 25.32
CA THR A 8 -10.79 -1.62 25.09
C THR A 8 -11.40 -2.70 24.20
N TRP A 9 -10.56 -3.44 23.47
CA TRP A 9 -11.03 -4.53 22.61
C TRP A 9 -11.89 -5.57 23.36
N LYS A 10 -11.50 -5.94 24.59
CA LYS A 10 -12.25 -6.88 25.43
C LYS A 10 -13.69 -6.43 25.73
N GLN A 11 -13.96 -5.13 25.71
CA GLN A 11 -15.30 -4.58 25.88
C GLN A 11 -16.11 -4.65 24.58
N LEU A 12 -15.43 -4.67 23.42
CA LEU A 12 -16.04 -4.62 22.09
C LEU A 12 -16.20 -6.00 21.44
N GLU A 13 -15.42 -7.00 21.85
CA GLU A 13 -15.36 -8.33 21.20
C GLU A 13 -16.68 -9.11 21.25
N LEU A 14 -17.56 -8.80 22.21
CA LEU A 14 -18.89 -9.42 22.34
C LEU A 14 -19.92 -8.85 21.37
N ILE A 15 -19.62 -7.69 20.77
CA ILE A 15 -20.48 -7.04 19.78
C ILE A 15 -20.12 -7.62 18.41
N LYS A 16 -21.13 -7.97 17.63
CA LYS A 16 -20.92 -8.35 16.23
C LYS A 16 -20.71 -7.10 15.39
N TRP A 17 -19.56 -7.01 14.75
CA TRP A 17 -19.20 -5.93 13.83
C TRP A 17 -19.18 -6.45 12.39
N ASP A 18 -19.75 -5.68 11.47
CA ASP A 18 -19.74 -6.04 10.04
C ASP A 18 -18.48 -5.58 9.30
N ALA A 19 -17.89 -4.48 9.76
CA ALA A 19 -16.77 -3.82 9.11
C ALA A 19 -15.57 -3.64 10.03
N LEU A 20 -14.38 -3.79 9.47
CA LEU A 20 -13.09 -3.57 10.11
C LEU A 20 -12.33 -2.45 9.39
N VAL A 21 -11.90 -1.44 10.14
CA VAL A 21 -10.98 -0.40 9.63
C VAL A 21 -9.63 -0.61 10.31
N ILE A 22 -8.59 -0.76 9.52
CA ILE A 22 -7.22 -1.02 9.98
C ILE A 22 -6.40 0.24 9.72
N GLY A 23 -5.85 0.80 10.80
CA GLY A 23 -4.91 1.91 10.76
C GLY A 23 -3.48 1.48 11.12
N ASN A 24 -2.53 2.43 11.03
CA ASN A 24 -1.11 2.11 11.07
C ASN A 24 -0.67 1.42 12.37
N GLY A 25 -1.36 1.72 13.47
CA GLY A 25 -1.14 1.07 14.77
C GLY A 25 -1.25 -0.45 14.74
N ALA A 26 -2.03 -1.03 13.81
CA ALA A 26 -2.10 -2.48 13.64
C ALA A 26 -0.76 -3.06 13.17
N SER A 27 -0.12 -2.43 12.18
CA SER A 27 1.18 -2.86 11.67
C SER A 27 2.29 -2.66 12.72
N ILE A 28 2.26 -1.53 13.43
CA ILE A 28 3.16 -1.25 14.57
C ILE A 28 3.06 -2.34 15.64
N SER A 29 1.86 -2.84 15.92
CA SER A 29 1.66 -3.88 16.94
C SER A 29 2.26 -5.24 16.57
N ILE A 30 2.58 -5.46 15.29
CA ILE A 30 3.15 -6.70 14.76
C ILE A 30 4.67 -6.66 14.83
N HIS A 31 5.27 -5.53 14.42
CA HIS A 31 6.72 -5.35 14.39
C HIS A 31 7.07 -3.87 14.51
N GLU A 32 8.11 -3.54 15.29
CA GLU A 32 8.54 -2.17 15.55
C GLU A 32 9.06 -1.44 14.29
N GLU A 33 9.54 -2.17 13.28
CA GLU A 33 9.96 -1.60 11.99
C GLU A 33 8.79 -0.89 11.26
N PHE A 34 7.52 -1.23 11.58
CA PHE A 34 6.33 -0.54 11.08
C PHE A 34 6.01 0.75 11.85
N ALA A 35 6.71 1.06 12.93
CA ALA A 35 6.62 2.35 13.64
C ALA A 35 7.28 3.44 12.80
N TYR A 36 6.61 3.81 11.71
CA TYR A 36 7.05 4.85 10.79
C TYR A 36 7.18 6.18 11.54
N THR A 37 8.36 6.81 11.47
CA THR A 37 8.49 8.23 11.82
C THR A 37 8.01 9.09 10.65
N SER A 38 8.53 8.80 9.45
CA SER A 38 8.11 9.29 8.13
C SER A 38 9.06 8.70 7.07
N LEU A 39 8.54 8.25 5.92
CA LEU A 39 9.38 7.80 4.80
C LEU A 39 10.25 8.96 4.29
N HIS A 40 9.69 10.17 4.28
CA HIS A 40 10.41 11.38 3.90
C HIS A 40 11.55 11.70 4.88
N ASP A 41 11.33 11.54 6.19
CA ASP A 41 12.40 11.74 7.19
C ASP A 41 13.52 10.70 7.07
N ILE A 42 13.18 9.45 6.75
CA ILE A 42 14.17 8.40 6.48
C ILE A 42 15.00 8.77 5.24
N ALA A 43 14.34 9.17 4.15
CA ALA A 43 15.03 9.59 2.95
C ALA A 43 15.90 10.83 3.20
N HIS A 44 15.42 11.79 4.00
CA HIS A 44 16.15 12.99 4.33
C HIS A 44 17.39 12.71 5.20
N SER A 45 17.22 11.95 6.29
CA SER A 45 18.31 11.60 7.22
C SER A 45 19.42 10.79 6.57
N ARG A 46 19.09 10.01 5.53
CA ARG A 46 20.05 9.24 4.72
C ARG A 46 20.63 10.02 3.54
N GLY A 47 20.24 11.27 3.33
CA GLY A 47 20.73 12.10 2.23
C GLY A 47 20.32 11.60 0.84
N LEU A 48 19.16 10.94 0.72
CA LEU A 48 18.69 10.33 -0.54
C LEU A 48 18.06 11.35 -1.51
N LEU A 49 17.78 12.57 -1.05
CA LEU A 49 17.10 13.64 -1.81
C LEU A 49 18.00 14.90 -1.96
N PRO A 50 19.24 14.80 -2.47
CA PRO A 50 20.14 15.94 -2.53
C PRO A 50 19.68 17.03 -3.49
N THR A 51 18.95 16.70 -4.57
CA THR A 51 18.52 17.67 -5.58
C THR A 51 17.02 17.94 -5.57
N SER A 52 16.22 16.94 -5.19
CA SER A 52 14.76 16.97 -5.28
C SER A 52 14.05 17.48 -4.02
N LYS A 53 14.75 17.67 -2.90
CA LYS A 53 14.17 18.23 -1.66
C LYS A 53 13.40 19.55 -1.84
N PRO A 54 13.85 20.51 -2.68
CA PRO A 54 13.08 21.73 -2.93
C PRO A 54 11.69 21.49 -3.54
N ILE A 55 11.49 20.39 -4.28
CA ILE A 55 10.21 20.07 -4.91
C ILE A 55 9.14 19.78 -3.84
N PHE A 56 9.48 18.96 -2.84
CA PHE A 56 8.62 18.70 -1.68
C PHE A 56 8.22 20.00 -0.97
N SER A 57 9.19 20.91 -0.80
CA SER A 57 8.96 22.21 -0.13
C SER A 57 8.05 23.13 -0.93
N ILE A 58 8.22 23.20 -2.26
CA ILE A 58 7.39 24.02 -3.16
C ILE A 58 5.96 23.49 -3.24
N LEU A 59 5.79 22.17 -3.29
CA LEU A 59 4.48 21.52 -3.33
C LEU A 59 3.80 21.46 -1.96
N GLY A 60 4.52 21.76 -0.87
CA GLY A 60 3.99 21.72 0.48
C GLY A 60 3.58 20.31 0.92
N THR A 61 4.32 19.29 0.50
CA THR A 61 4.01 17.87 0.77
C THR A 61 5.26 17.10 1.16
N THR A 62 5.09 16.05 1.95
CA THR A 62 6.09 14.99 2.22
C THR A 62 5.75 13.69 1.49
N ASP A 63 4.59 13.63 0.82
CA ASP A 63 4.11 12.44 0.14
C ASP A 63 4.84 12.20 -1.19
N PHE A 64 5.42 11.01 -1.33
CA PHE A 64 6.19 10.63 -2.51
C PHE A 64 5.32 10.45 -3.76
N GLU A 65 4.10 9.92 -3.65
CA GLU A 65 3.21 9.75 -4.81
C GLU A 65 2.92 11.11 -5.45
N HIS A 66 2.58 12.12 -4.63
CA HIS A 66 2.33 13.47 -5.11
C HIS A 66 3.54 14.04 -5.84
N VAL A 67 4.75 13.94 -5.27
CA VAL A 67 5.96 14.48 -5.93
C VAL A 67 6.28 13.73 -7.23
N LEU A 68 6.18 12.40 -7.25
CA LEU A 68 6.39 11.60 -8.47
C LEU A 68 5.39 11.97 -9.55
N LEU A 69 4.11 12.16 -9.19
CA LEU A 69 3.07 12.57 -10.12
C LEU A 69 3.29 13.98 -10.68
N ALA A 70 3.73 14.91 -9.83
CA ALA A 70 4.07 16.27 -10.27
C ALA A 70 5.24 16.28 -11.26
N CYS A 71 6.30 15.53 -10.96
CA CYS A 71 7.42 15.34 -11.87
C CYS A 71 6.97 14.71 -13.20
N TRP A 72 6.10 13.70 -13.16
CA TRP A 72 5.56 13.08 -14.36
C TRP A 72 4.78 14.07 -15.23
N TYR A 73 3.85 14.84 -14.65
CA TYR A 73 3.12 15.87 -15.42
C TYR A 73 4.06 16.92 -16.01
N ALA A 74 5.09 17.34 -15.27
CA ALA A 74 6.08 18.27 -15.78
C ALA A 74 6.88 17.71 -16.97
N GLN A 75 7.22 16.41 -16.96
CA GLN A 75 7.83 15.74 -18.12
C GLN A 75 6.89 15.79 -19.33
N GLN A 76 5.63 15.38 -19.17
CA GLN A 76 4.65 15.38 -20.27
C GLN A 76 4.46 16.78 -20.88
N VAL A 77 4.40 17.83 -20.05
CA VAL A 77 4.27 19.22 -20.52
C VAL A 77 5.53 19.67 -21.26
N ASN A 78 6.71 19.40 -20.71
CA ASN A 78 7.97 19.78 -21.35
C ASN A 78 8.17 19.08 -22.70
N GLU A 79 7.83 17.79 -22.79
CA GLU A 79 7.85 17.04 -24.04
C GLU A 79 6.92 17.66 -25.09
N ALA A 80 5.67 17.96 -24.71
CA ALA A 80 4.69 18.58 -25.62
C ALA A 80 5.15 19.96 -26.12
N LEU A 81 5.85 20.72 -25.27
CA LEU A 81 6.42 22.03 -25.60
C LEU A 81 7.82 21.95 -26.22
N ARG A 82 8.38 20.76 -26.44
CA ARG A 82 9.75 20.53 -26.93
C ARG A 82 10.82 21.26 -26.08
N SER A 83 10.58 21.33 -24.78
CA SER A 83 11.48 21.89 -23.77
C SER A 83 12.34 20.79 -23.14
N ASN A 84 13.45 21.17 -22.51
CA ASN A 84 14.35 20.22 -21.85
C ASN A 84 13.67 19.55 -20.64
N THR A 85 13.75 18.21 -20.55
CA THR A 85 13.19 17.40 -19.45
C THR A 85 14.26 16.93 -18.46
N ASN A 86 15.55 17.05 -18.78
CA ASN A 86 16.64 16.37 -18.07
C ASN A 86 16.60 16.58 -16.54
N ASP A 87 16.36 17.81 -16.08
CA ASP A 87 16.35 18.11 -14.65
C ASP A 87 15.15 17.45 -13.94
N VAL A 88 14.00 17.39 -14.61
CA VAL A 88 12.79 16.72 -14.11
C VAL A 88 12.98 15.21 -14.12
N ASP A 89 13.63 14.65 -15.15
CA ASP A 89 13.94 13.22 -15.25
C ASP A 89 14.88 12.75 -14.14
N VAL A 90 15.90 13.57 -13.84
CA VAL A 90 16.82 13.32 -12.73
C VAL A 90 16.09 13.38 -11.40
N ALA A 91 15.28 14.41 -11.17
CA ALA A 91 14.49 14.54 -9.95
C ALA A 91 13.51 13.37 -9.77
N TYR A 92 12.79 12.96 -10.81
CA TYR A 92 11.87 11.83 -10.77
C TYR A 92 12.60 10.53 -10.36
N LYS A 93 13.74 10.24 -10.99
CA LYS A 93 14.54 9.04 -10.66
C LYS A 93 15.09 9.09 -9.24
N GLU A 94 15.53 10.25 -8.78
CA GLU A 94 16.03 10.46 -7.41
C GLU A 94 14.92 10.19 -6.38
N VAL A 95 13.76 10.85 -6.53
CA VAL A 95 12.60 10.68 -5.64
C VAL A 95 12.16 9.22 -5.60
N ARG A 96 12.10 8.57 -6.76
CA ARG A 96 11.71 7.16 -6.86
C ARG A 96 12.71 6.24 -6.14
N SER A 97 14.01 6.46 -6.35
CA SER A 97 15.05 5.67 -5.68
C SER A 97 15.03 5.89 -4.17
N ALA A 98 14.82 7.14 -3.73
CA ALA A 98 14.68 7.47 -2.32
C ALA A 98 13.47 6.77 -1.68
N LEU A 99 12.33 6.72 -2.38
CA LEU A 99 11.15 5.98 -1.92
C LEU A 99 11.45 4.49 -1.76
N ILE A 100 12.00 3.85 -2.80
CA ILE A 100 12.36 2.42 -2.80
C ILE A 100 13.26 2.11 -1.60
N GLN A 101 14.31 2.91 -1.41
CA GLN A 101 15.25 2.72 -0.31
C GLN A 101 14.59 2.94 1.05
N ALA A 102 13.74 3.96 1.20
CA ALA A 102 13.04 4.21 2.46
C ALA A 102 12.08 3.06 2.80
N VAL A 103 11.32 2.55 1.83
CA VAL A 103 10.41 1.41 2.02
C VAL A 103 11.16 0.15 2.41
N ASN A 104 12.29 -0.16 1.77
CA ASN A 104 13.15 -1.32 2.09
C ASN A 104 13.73 -1.27 3.52
N VAL A 105 13.84 -0.09 4.12
CA VAL A 105 14.38 0.07 5.48
C VAL A 105 13.34 -0.25 6.55
N VAL A 106 12.07 -0.01 6.27
CA VAL A 106 10.99 -0.06 7.28
C VAL A 106 10.10 -1.29 7.16
N HIS A 107 10.29 -2.13 6.13
CA HIS A 107 9.51 -3.34 5.96
C HIS A 107 10.28 -4.56 6.46
N PRO A 108 9.75 -5.27 7.47
CA PRO A 108 10.32 -6.55 7.85
C PRO A 108 10.12 -7.55 6.73
N ALA A 109 11.07 -8.48 6.59
CA ALA A 109 10.88 -9.65 5.77
C ALA A 109 9.62 -10.41 6.21
N CYS A 110 8.77 -10.80 5.27
CA CYS A 110 7.48 -11.48 5.53
C CYS A 110 7.64 -12.68 6.50
N ALA A 111 8.74 -13.43 6.38
CA ALA A 111 9.05 -14.57 7.26
C ALA A 111 9.17 -14.21 8.76
N LYS A 112 9.54 -12.96 9.10
CA LYS A 112 9.64 -12.50 10.50
C LYS A 112 8.27 -12.34 11.19
N VAL A 113 7.20 -12.20 10.41
CA VAL A 113 5.85 -11.87 10.91
C VAL A 113 4.80 -12.95 10.57
N ASP A 114 5.23 -14.12 10.05
CA ASP A 114 4.33 -15.19 9.57
C ASP A 114 3.28 -15.65 10.60
N THR A 115 3.66 -15.71 11.87
CA THR A 115 2.74 -16.10 12.95
C THR A 115 1.64 -15.05 13.16
N GLN A 116 2.01 -13.77 13.14
CA GLN A 116 1.08 -12.65 13.27
C GLN A 116 0.17 -12.54 12.06
N LEU A 117 0.71 -12.75 10.85
CA LEU A 117 -0.08 -12.76 9.60
C LEU A 117 -1.21 -13.81 9.64
N LYS A 118 -0.92 -14.99 10.18
CA LYS A 118 -1.93 -16.03 10.37
C LYS A 118 -3.07 -15.56 11.29
N LEU A 119 -2.73 -14.96 12.43
CA LEU A 119 -3.71 -14.44 13.39
C LEU A 119 -4.57 -13.31 12.78
N ILE A 120 -3.95 -12.44 11.98
CA ILE A 120 -4.65 -11.35 11.29
C ILE A 120 -5.65 -11.90 10.28
N GLY A 121 -5.25 -12.91 9.50
CA GLY A 121 -6.16 -13.57 8.56
C GLY A 121 -7.37 -14.21 9.26
N GLU A 122 -7.13 -14.93 10.36
CA GLU A 122 -8.18 -15.57 11.17
C GLU A 122 -9.11 -14.55 11.86
N PHE A 123 -8.58 -13.40 12.24
CA PHE A 123 -9.37 -12.31 12.80
C PHE A 123 -10.18 -11.58 11.73
N ALA A 124 -9.53 -11.14 10.65
CA ALA A 124 -10.14 -10.33 9.61
C ALA A 124 -11.25 -11.07 8.84
N CYS A 125 -11.19 -12.40 8.73
CA CYS A 125 -12.19 -13.18 8.00
C CYS A 125 -13.58 -13.17 8.67
N GLN A 126 -13.68 -12.69 9.91
CA GLN A 126 -14.93 -12.55 10.65
C GLN A 126 -15.75 -11.34 10.19
N PHE A 127 -15.16 -10.44 9.40
CA PHE A 127 -15.78 -9.20 8.93
C PHE A 127 -16.16 -9.32 7.45
N ASN A 128 -17.28 -8.70 7.07
CA ASN A 128 -17.74 -8.65 5.68
C ASN A 128 -16.98 -7.61 4.86
N ILE A 129 -16.57 -6.51 5.52
CA ILE A 129 -15.89 -5.37 4.88
C ILE A 129 -14.63 -5.05 5.67
N ILE A 130 -13.51 -4.91 4.98
CA ILE A 130 -12.22 -4.56 5.57
C ILE A 130 -11.66 -3.39 4.76
N ALA A 131 -11.34 -2.29 5.43
CA ALA A 131 -10.68 -1.15 4.83
C ALA A 131 -9.32 -0.93 5.52
N SER A 132 -8.24 -1.04 4.76
CA SER A 132 -6.88 -0.74 5.24
C SER A 132 -6.50 0.68 4.85
N LEU A 133 -6.20 1.50 5.85
CA LEU A 133 -5.60 2.82 5.66
C LEU A 133 -4.08 2.75 5.61
N ASN A 134 -3.51 1.55 5.74
CA ASN A 134 -2.06 1.32 5.73
C ASN A 134 -1.60 1.04 4.31
N TYR A 135 -0.51 1.70 3.92
CA TYR A 135 0.13 1.43 2.65
C TYR A 135 0.94 0.11 2.66
N ASP A 136 1.28 -0.43 3.84
CA ASP A 136 2.16 -1.59 3.98
C ASP A 136 1.59 -2.93 3.48
N LEU A 137 2.45 -3.96 3.41
CA LEU A 137 2.10 -5.28 2.86
C LEU A 137 1.47 -6.25 3.88
N THR A 138 1.31 -5.86 5.14
CA THR A 138 0.89 -6.77 6.22
C THR A 138 -0.48 -7.38 5.95
N LEU A 139 -1.51 -6.56 5.72
CA LEU A 139 -2.86 -7.07 5.47
C LEU A 139 -2.88 -7.90 4.18
N TYR A 140 -2.16 -7.45 3.15
CA TYR A 140 -2.05 -8.18 1.89
C TYR A 140 -1.46 -9.58 2.10
N TRP A 141 -0.34 -9.69 2.82
CA TRP A 141 0.29 -10.98 3.13
C TRP A 141 -0.63 -11.88 3.94
N ALA A 142 -1.31 -11.35 4.96
CA ALA A 142 -2.25 -12.11 5.79
C ALA A 142 -3.41 -12.67 4.94
N ILE A 143 -3.97 -11.87 4.04
CA ILE A 143 -5.03 -12.28 3.13
C ILE A 143 -4.55 -13.37 2.16
N MET A 144 -3.38 -13.19 1.54
CA MET A 144 -2.80 -14.18 0.63
C MET A 144 -2.53 -15.51 1.34
N GLN A 145 -1.94 -15.46 2.54
CA GLN A 145 -1.67 -16.64 3.35
C GLN A 145 -2.97 -17.36 3.74
N TYR A 146 -4.01 -16.62 4.16
CA TYR A 146 -5.30 -17.21 4.51
C TYR A 146 -6.01 -17.81 3.29
N ASN A 147 -6.07 -17.08 2.16
CA ASN A 147 -6.70 -17.55 0.93
C ASN A 147 -6.01 -18.81 0.35
N SER A 148 -4.71 -19.01 0.60
CA SER A 148 -4.01 -20.24 0.19
C SER A 148 -4.59 -21.50 0.84
N LYS A 149 -5.16 -21.39 2.05
CA LYS A 149 -5.80 -22.48 2.80
C LYS A 149 -7.32 -22.46 2.72
N HIS A 150 -7.89 -21.28 2.48
CA HIS A 150 -9.33 -21.04 2.40
C HIS A 150 -9.66 -20.25 1.13
N PRO A 151 -9.66 -20.93 -0.03
CA PRO A 151 -9.82 -20.27 -1.32
C PRO A 151 -11.04 -19.34 -1.37
N TYR A 152 -10.85 -18.17 -1.95
CA TYR A 152 -11.90 -17.16 -2.21
C TYR A 152 -12.57 -16.54 -0.97
N SER A 153 -11.97 -16.69 0.22
CA SER A 153 -12.53 -16.13 1.45
C SER A 153 -12.41 -14.61 1.49
N PHE A 154 -11.23 -14.09 1.18
CA PHE A 154 -11.00 -12.66 1.00
C PHE A 154 -10.94 -12.31 -0.47
N LYS A 155 -11.49 -11.15 -0.82
CA LYS A 155 -11.51 -10.65 -2.18
C LYS A 155 -11.30 -9.15 -2.20
N ASP A 156 -10.60 -8.68 -3.21
CA ASP A 156 -10.42 -7.28 -3.51
C ASP A 156 -10.83 -7.00 -4.95
N ALA A 157 -10.89 -5.71 -5.31
CA ALA A 157 -11.33 -5.27 -6.62
C ALA A 157 -10.34 -5.58 -7.76
N PHE A 158 -9.33 -6.45 -7.56
CA PHE A 158 -8.31 -6.76 -8.56
C PHE A 158 -8.42 -8.20 -9.06
N ILE A 159 -8.85 -8.37 -10.31
CA ILE A 159 -8.99 -9.67 -10.98
C ILE A 159 -7.80 -9.89 -11.91
N LYS A 160 -7.03 -10.96 -11.68
CA LYS A 160 -5.79 -11.25 -12.41
C LYS A 160 -4.80 -10.06 -12.42
N GLY A 161 -4.82 -9.26 -11.36
CA GLY A 161 -3.96 -8.09 -11.20
C GLY A 161 -4.52 -6.79 -11.79
N GLU A 162 -5.66 -6.80 -12.47
CA GLU A 162 -6.28 -5.60 -13.04
C GLU A 162 -7.47 -5.13 -12.19
N PHE A 163 -7.60 -3.83 -11.97
CA PHE A 163 -8.74 -3.26 -11.25
C PHE A 163 -10.05 -3.42 -12.05
N ASP A 164 -11.09 -3.91 -11.40
CA ASP A 164 -12.43 -4.04 -11.95
C ASP A 164 -13.39 -3.07 -11.24
N ALA A 165 -13.95 -2.12 -12.00
CA ALA A 165 -14.86 -1.10 -11.47
C ALA A 165 -16.25 -1.67 -11.13
N ASP A 166 -16.65 -2.79 -11.74
CA ASP A 166 -17.94 -3.45 -11.54
C ASP A 166 -17.88 -4.48 -10.38
N TRP A 167 -17.17 -4.12 -9.32
CA TRP A 167 -16.77 -5.04 -8.26
C TRP A 167 -17.88 -5.49 -7.32
N ARG A 168 -18.96 -4.70 -7.18
CA ARG A 168 -19.98 -4.87 -6.14
C ARG A 168 -20.60 -6.26 -6.13
N GLU A 169 -20.94 -6.77 -7.30
CA GLU A 169 -21.68 -8.03 -7.40
C GLU A 169 -20.79 -9.25 -7.13
N TYR A 170 -19.56 -9.27 -7.65
CA TYR A 170 -18.69 -10.45 -7.50
C TYR A 170 -17.96 -10.48 -6.15
N LEU A 171 -17.65 -9.33 -5.55
CA LEU A 171 -17.01 -9.28 -4.24
C LEU A 171 -17.96 -9.82 -3.17
N SER A 172 -19.22 -9.42 -3.20
CA SER A 172 -20.23 -9.81 -2.20
C SER A 172 -20.65 -11.29 -2.26
N LYS A 173 -20.52 -11.98 -3.41
CA LYS A 173 -21.00 -13.35 -3.60
C LYS A 173 -19.93 -14.40 -3.37
N PRO A 174 -20.01 -15.31 -2.38
CA PRO A 174 -19.01 -16.36 -2.18
C PRO A 174 -18.77 -17.19 -3.46
N TYR A 175 -17.51 -17.48 -3.78
CA TYR A 175 -17.14 -18.31 -4.94
C TYR A 175 -16.93 -19.77 -4.50
N ASN A 176 -17.24 -20.72 -5.40
CA ASN A 176 -16.87 -22.14 -5.28
C ASN A 176 -17.17 -22.79 -3.92
N GLY A 177 -18.30 -22.46 -3.30
CA GLY A 177 -18.73 -23.05 -2.02
C GLY A 177 -18.02 -22.48 -0.78
N ALA A 178 -17.31 -21.36 -0.90
CA ALA A 178 -16.80 -20.62 0.25
C ALA A 178 -17.93 -20.26 1.22
N LYS A 179 -17.66 -20.33 2.53
CA LYS A 179 -18.65 -20.03 3.58
C LYS A 179 -19.02 -18.55 3.68
N GLY A 180 -18.22 -17.67 3.08
CA GLY A 180 -18.40 -16.22 3.11
C GLY A 180 -17.50 -15.53 2.09
N ALA A 181 -17.58 -14.20 2.05
CA ALA A 181 -16.73 -13.35 1.22
C ALA A 181 -16.45 -12.04 1.95
N SER A 182 -15.23 -11.89 2.45
CA SER A 182 -14.74 -10.65 3.05
C SER A 182 -14.17 -9.76 1.97
N MET A 183 -14.75 -8.57 1.82
CA MET A 183 -14.34 -7.57 0.83
C MET A 183 -13.25 -6.69 1.40
N VAL A 184 -12.16 -6.52 0.67
CA VAL A 184 -10.97 -5.80 1.12
C VAL A 184 -10.74 -4.58 0.24
N PHE A 185 -10.56 -3.43 0.88
CA PHE A 185 -10.35 -2.14 0.24
C PHE A 185 -9.10 -1.46 0.80
N TYR A 186 -8.45 -0.66 -0.04
CA TYR A 186 -7.24 0.09 0.29
C TYR A 186 -7.47 1.59 -0.02
N PRO A 187 -8.23 2.34 0.80
CA PRO A 187 -8.58 3.73 0.49
C PRO A 187 -7.37 4.67 0.36
N HIS A 188 -6.27 4.37 1.05
CA HIS A 188 -5.01 5.09 0.94
C HIS A 188 -4.02 4.44 -0.02
N GLY A 189 -4.47 3.48 -0.83
CA GLY A 189 -3.59 2.65 -1.65
C GLY A 189 -2.81 1.61 -0.84
N ASN A 190 -1.85 0.97 -1.50
CA ASN A 190 -1.03 -0.09 -0.94
C ASN A 190 0.27 -0.23 -1.75
N LEU A 191 1.35 -0.69 -1.14
CA LEU A 191 2.62 -0.96 -1.83
C LEU A 191 2.44 -1.93 -3.01
N ALA A 192 1.52 -2.88 -2.91
CA ALA A 192 1.21 -3.79 -4.01
C ALA A 192 0.39 -3.14 -5.13
N ILE A 193 -0.16 -1.94 -4.96
CA ILE A 193 -0.97 -1.25 -5.97
C ILE A 193 -0.11 -0.22 -6.70
N ALA A 194 -0.19 -0.25 -8.02
CA ALA A 194 0.50 0.69 -8.89
C ALA A 194 -0.41 1.16 -10.02
N ARG A 195 -0.09 2.30 -10.60
CA ARG A 195 -0.70 2.80 -11.83
C ARG A 195 0.27 2.61 -12.98
N ARG A 196 -0.18 1.98 -14.05
CA ARG A 196 0.55 1.99 -15.32
C ARG A 196 0.32 3.34 -15.99
N ILE A 197 1.38 3.99 -16.48
CA ILE A 197 1.32 5.36 -17.03
C ILE A 197 0.23 5.54 -18.11
N ASN A 198 -0.10 4.49 -18.86
CA ASN A 198 -1.11 4.51 -19.94
C ASN A 198 -2.34 3.60 -19.70
N HIS A 199 -2.49 3.02 -18.51
CA HIS A 199 -3.57 2.07 -18.20
C HIS A 199 -4.16 2.31 -16.80
N GLY A 200 -5.07 1.43 -16.38
CA GLY A 200 -5.68 1.47 -15.05
C GLY A 200 -4.72 1.09 -13.92
N GLU A 201 -5.32 0.96 -12.74
CA GLU A 201 -4.64 0.48 -11.54
C GLU A 201 -4.44 -1.03 -11.61
N VAL A 202 -3.26 -1.45 -11.18
CA VAL A 202 -2.84 -2.84 -11.18
C VAL A 202 -2.33 -3.23 -9.80
N LYS A 203 -2.52 -4.51 -9.47
CA LYS A 203 -2.00 -5.12 -8.26
C LYS A 203 -0.84 -6.03 -8.62
N ILE A 204 0.34 -5.67 -8.14
CA ILE A 204 1.58 -6.44 -8.26
C ILE A 204 1.49 -7.63 -7.31
N SER A 205 1.68 -8.83 -7.83
CA SER A 205 1.66 -10.08 -7.07
C SER A 205 2.87 -10.93 -7.41
N SER A 206 3.46 -11.61 -6.42
CA SER A 206 4.48 -12.62 -6.67
C SER A 206 3.81 -13.92 -7.14
N SER A 207 4.31 -14.50 -8.23
CA SER A 207 3.91 -15.85 -8.69
C SER A 207 4.34 -16.97 -7.74
N GLN A 208 5.22 -16.67 -6.78
CA GLN A 208 5.65 -17.58 -5.73
C GLN A 208 4.64 -17.58 -4.56
N PRO A 209 4.12 -18.75 -4.15
CA PRO A 209 3.25 -18.87 -3.01
C PRO A 209 4.10 -18.78 -1.73
N ILE A 210 4.26 -17.56 -1.22
CA ILE A 210 4.89 -17.24 0.07
C ILE A 210 6.42 -17.39 0.04
N GLY A 211 7.14 -16.31 0.37
CA GLY A 211 8.60 -16.31 0.54
C GLY A 211 9.42 -15.80 -0.65
N GLY A 212 8.80 -15.53 -1.80
CA GLY A 212 9.37 -14.59 -2.77
C GLY A 212 9.23 -13.18 -2.21
N ASP A 213 10.27 -12.36 -2.29
CA ASP A 213 10.19 -11.00 -1.77
C ASP A 213 9.29 -10.17 -2.68
N LEU A 214 7.99 -10.13 -2.35
CA LEU A 214 7.02 -9.30 -3.04
C LEU A 214 7.49 -7.85 -3.10
N LEU A 215 8.23 -7.39 -2.08
CA LEU A 215 8.80 -6.07 -2.07
C LEU A 215 9.84 -5.91 -3.18
N GLU A 216 10.73 -6.89 -3.40
CA GLU A 216 11.64 -6.89 -4.57
C GLU A 216 10.88 -6.84 -5.89
N VAL A 217 9.77 -7.59 -6.02
CA VAL A 217 8.94 -7.55 -7.24
C VAL A 217 8.33 -6.16 -7.42
N ILE A 218 7.79 -5.54 -6.37
CA ILE A 218 7.25 -4.18 -6.40
C ILE A 218 8.33 -3.17 -6.80
N VAL A 219 9.49 -3.25 -6.15
CA VAL A 219 10.64 -2.38 -6.41
C VAL A 219 11.08 -2.49 -7.87
N SER A 220 11.21 -3.70 -8.42
CA SER A 220 11.61 -3.89 -9.82
C SER A 220 10.60 -3.29 -10.82
N HIS A 221 9.30 -3.32 -10.50
CA HIS A 221 8.27 -2.67 -11.31
C HIS A 221 8.39 -1.14 -11.24
N TRP A 222 8.65 -0.57 -10.07
CA TRP A 222 8.86 0.87 -9.95
C TRP A 222 10.13 1.31 -10.68
N GLU A 223 11.22 0.54 -10.58
CA GLU A 223 12.49 0.83 -11.25
C GLU A 223 12.37 0.86 -12.78
N SER A 224 11.49 0.03 -13.37
CA SER A 224 11.24 0.03 -14.82
C SER A 224 10.77 1.39 -15.34
N GLY A 225 10.09 2.17 -14.49
CA GLY A 225 9.51 3.47 -14.84
C GLY A 225 8.17 3.39 -15.56
N GLU A 226 7.63 2.20 -15.78
CA GLU A 226 6.30 2.02 -16.38
C GLU A 226 5.17 2.07 -15.35
N TYR A 227 5.54 1.96 -14.06
CA TYR A 227 4.63 1.87 -12.93
C TYR A 227 4.90 3.00 -11.93
N MET A 228 3.83 3.66 -11.52
CA MET A 228 3.84 4.64 -10.44
C MET A 228 3.22 4.02 -9.18
N PRO A 229 3.83 4.20 -8.00
CA PRO A 229 3.19 3.80 -6.75
C PRO A 229 1.85 4.52 -6.56
N VAL A 230 0.86 3.81 -6.00
CA VAL A 230 -0.43 4.39 -5.62
C VAL A 230 -0.63 4.12 -4.14
N PHE A 231 -0.16 5.05 -3.32
CA PHE A 231 -0.44 5.09 -1.90
C PHE A 231 -0.12 6.45 -1.28
N VAL A 232 -0.91 6.81 -0.28
CA VAL A 232 -0.63 7.93 0.61
C VAL A 232 0.35 7.46 1.68
N SER A 233 1.59 7.90 1.55
CA SER A 233 2.67 7.61 2.51
C SER A 233 2.61 8.50 3.75
N GLU A 234 2.13 9.73 3.58
CA GLU A 234 2.12 10.78 4.59
C GLU A 234 0.80 11.56 4.51
N GLY A 235 0.16 11.79 5.65
CA GLY A 235 -1.04 12.62 5.73
C GLY A 235 -0.70 14.11 5.85
N ALA A 236 -1.56 14.98 5.32
CA ALA A 236 -1.55 16.38 5.74
C ALA A 236 -2.12 16.45 7.17
N ALA A 237 -1.33 16.97 8.11
CA ALA A 237 -1.74 17.24 9.49
C ALA A 237 -2.77 18.40 9.56
#